data_AF-A0A3P7ISB1-F1
#
_entry.id   AF-A0A3P7ISB1-F1
#
_cell.length_a   1.000
_cell.length_b   1.000
_cell.length_c   1.000
_cell.angle_alpha   90.00
_cell.angle_beta   90.00
_cell.angle_gamma   90.00
#
_symmetry.space_group_name_H-M   'P 1'
#
loop_
_entity.id
_entity.type
_entity.pdbx_description
1 polymer ?
#
loop_
_entity_poly.entity_id
_entity_poly.type
_entity_poly.pdbx_seq_one_letter_code
_entity_poly.pdbx_strand_id
1 'polypeptide(L)'
;MRRIKYQDLSGTISLTRFVLIRGFSTSSQLLRSISKPVAQVTKMVGSIGTHDGKFHCDEAFACFILKRLNQFRDYKLIRTRDPAVLNTCDVIVDVGGVYNHSKKRYDHHQIEFNETMQTLGVLDFNTRLSSAGLIYAHYGKQLIAEVSSNVLFLPCFTICVTTSA
;
A
#
# COMPACT_ATOMS: atom_id res chain seq x y z
N MET A 1 34.85 -19.78 1.21
CA MET A 1 35.09 -19.11 -0.09
C MET A 1 35.22 -20.18 -1.18
N ARG A 2 34.13 -20.54 -1.89
CA ARG A 2 34.20 -21.31 -3.13
C ARG A 2 33.17 -20.77 -4.11
N ARG A 3 33.71 -20.25 -5.20
CA ARG A 3 33.10 -19.55 -6.33
C ARG A 3 32.46 -20.62 -7.23
N ILE A 4 31.14 -20.61 -7.41
CA ILE A 4 30.48 -21.48 -8.37
C ILE A 4 30.35 -20.70 -9.69
N LYS A 5 30.92 -21.27 -10.75
CA LYS A 5 30.92 -20.73 -12.11
C LYS A 5 29.55 -20.97 -12.74
N TYR A 6 28.98 -19.91 -13.34
CA TYR A 6 27.80 -19.97 -14.19
C TYR A 6 28.20 -20.55 -15.55
N GLN A 7 27.50 -21.59 -16.02
CA GLN A 7 27.62 -22.09 -17.39
C GLN A 7 26.41 -21.61 -18.20
N ASP A 8 26.71 -21.04 -19.35
CA ASP A 8 25.80 -20.46 -20.33
C ASP A 8 25.16 -21.58 -21.17
N LEU A 9 23.85 -21.53 -21.38
CA LEU A 9 23.09 -22.46 -22.22
C LEU A 9 22.29 -21.65 -23.24
N SER A 10 22.95 -21.39 -24.36
CA SER A 10 22.38 -20.86 -25.60
C SER A 10 21.46 -21.90 -26.25
N GLY A 11 20.15 -21.63 -26.26
CA GLY A 11 19.15 -22.42 -26.98
C GLY A 11 18.48 -21.60 -28.08
N THR A 12 18.86 -21.85 -29.32
CA THR A 12 18.31 -21.25 -30.55
C THR A 12 17.01 -21.97 -30.94
N ILE A 13 15.92 -21.24 -31.17
CA ILE A 13 14.67 -21.82 -31.71
C ILE A 13 14.45 -21.30 -33.13
N SER A 14 14.30 -22.27 -34.04
CA SER A 14 14.29 -22.17 -35.49
C SER A 14 12.97 -21.60 -36.04
N LEU A 15 13.10 -20.69 -37.02
CA LEU A 15 12.02 -20.03 -37.78
C LEU A 15 11.90 -20.68 -39.17
N THR A 16 10.87 -21.49 -39.42
CA THR A 16 10.21 -21.76 -40.73
C THR A 16 9.12 -22.83 -40.49
N ARG A 17 7.90 -22.84 -41.05
CA ARG A 17 7.37 -22.46 -42.37
C ARG A 17 5.82 -22.64 -42.36
N PHE A 18 5.14 -22.20 -43.44
CA PHE A 18 3.74 -22.44 -43.88
C PHE A 18 2.68 -21.37 -43.51
N VAL A 19 1.87 -20.79 -44.41
CA VAL A 19 1.78 -20.81 -45.88
C VAL A 19 0.97 -19.56 -46.35
N LEU A 20 1.22 -19.14 -47.60
CA LEU A 20 0.54 -18.07 -48.35
C LEU A 20 -0.99 -18.26 -48.49
N ILE A 21 -1.74 -17.16 -48.37
CA ILE A 21 -2.89 -16.86 -49.25
C ILE A 21 -2.80 -15.38 -49.68
N ARG A 22 -2.69 -15.14 -51.00
CA ARG A 22 -2.95 -13.87 -51.70
C ARG A 22 -4.45 -13.86 -52.04
N GLY A 23 -5.24 -12.79 -52.04
CA GLY A 23 -5.07 -11.34 -51.89
C GLY A 23 -6.40 -10.69 -52.35
N PHE A 24 -6.71 -9.46 -51.98
CA PHE A 24 -7.62 -8.57 -52.72
C PHE A 24 -7.31 -7.10 -52.36
N SER A 25 -7.33 -6.26 -53.38
CA SER A 25 -6.97 -4.83 -53.40
C SER A 25 -8.11 -3.95 -52.86
N THR A 26 -7.78 -2.90 -52.11
CA THR A 26 -8.03 -1.47 -52.47
C THR A 26 -7.95 -0.56 -51.24
N SER A 27 -7.48 0.66 -51.49
CA SER A 27 -7.31 1.79 -50.57
C SER A 27 -8.38 1.96 -49.50
N SER A 28 -7.93 2.12 -48.26
CA SER A 28 -8.42 3.21 -47.41
C SER A 28 -7.28 3.67 -46.50
N GLN A 29 -6.75 4.84 -46.82
CA GLN A 29 -6.12 5.68 -45.81
C GLN A 29 -7.18 5.96 -44.76
N LEU A 30 -7.00 5.51 -43.52
CA LEU A 30 -7.60 6.19 -42.37
C LEU A 30 -6.83 5.88 -41.08
N LEU A 31 -6.04 6.87 -40.69
CA LEU A 31 -5.71 7.24 -39.31
C LEU A 31 -5.10 6.15 -38.43
N ARG A 32 -3.76 6.04 -38.52
CA ARG A 32 -2.95 5.72 -37.33
C ARG A 32 -3.18 6.84 -36.32
N SER A 33 -4.09 6.62 -35.37
CA SER A 33 -4.14 7.42 -34.16
C SER A 33 -2.83 7.18 -33.42
N ILE A 34 -1.89 8.11 -33.54
CA ILE A 34 -0.79 8.20 -32.61
C ILE A 34 -1.47 8.53 -31.28
N SER A 35 -1.69 7.52 -30.44
CA SER A 35 -2.10 7.74 -29.07
C SER A 35 -1.02 8.63 -28.45
N LYS A 36 -1.41 9.86 -28.11
CA LYS A 36 -0.56 10.79 -27.37
C LYS A 36 0.00 10.03 -26.17
N PRO A 37 1.29 10.18 -25.81
CA PRO A 37 1.76 9.65 -24.55
C PRO A 37 0.87 10.26 -23.47
N VAL A 38 0.09 9.41 -22.81
CA VAL A 38 -0.65 9.79 -21.61
C VAL A 38 0.42 10.26 -20.65
N ALA A 39 0.44 11.57 -20.39
CA ALA A 39 1.24 12.14 -19.33
C ALA A 39 0.96 11.30 -18.09
N GLN A 40 1.98 10.57 -17.62
CA GLN A 40 1.92 9.86 -16.36
C GLN A 40 1.62 10.93 -15.31
N VAL A 41 0.35 11.03 -14.91
CA VAL A 41 -0.05 11.90 -13.80
C VAL A 41 0.80 11.45 -12.64
N THR A 42 1.75 12.28 -12.23
CA THR A 42 2.51 12.05 -11.00
C THR A 42 1.48 11.95 -9.90
N LYS A 43 1.16 10.72 -9.47
CA LYS A 43 0.30 10.44 -8.33
C LYS A 43 0.86 11.29 -7.21
N MET A 44 0.15 12.35 -6.82
CA MET A 44 0.57 13.16 -5.69
C MET A 44 0.65 12.20 -4.52
N VAL A 45 1.87 11.97 -4.06
CA VAL A 45 2.12 11.06 -2.96
C VAL A 45 1.55 11.73 -1.73
N GLY A 46 0.46 11.19 -1.18
CA GLY A 46 -0.18 11.71 0.01
C GLY A 46 0.77 11.74 1.22
N SER A 47 0.31 12.21 2.37
CA SER A 47 1.16 12.44 3.53
C SER A 47 0.52 12.01 4.86
N ILE A 48 1.37 11.55 5.77
CA ILE A 48 1.04 11.19 7.14
C ILE A 48 1.82 12.15 8.05
N GLY A 49 1.13 12.95 8.84
CA GLY A 49 1.70 13.84 9.85
C GLY A 49 1.73 13.19 11.23
N THR A 50 2.84 13.36 11.96
CA THR A 50 2.96 12.98 13.38
C THR A 50 3.91 13.93 14.11
N HIS A 51 3.97 13.85 15.45
CA HIS A 51 4.81 14.75 16.23
C HIS A 51 6.32 14.57 15.95
N ASP A 52 7.09 15.62 16.17
CA ASP A 52 8.56 15.65 16.04
C ASP A 52 9.32 15.38 17.36
N GLY A 53 8.61 14.92 18.40
CA GLY A 53 9.20 14.57 19.70
C GLY A 53 10.04 13.28 19.68
N LYS A 54 10.30 12.74 20.88
CA LYS A 54 10.87 11.39 21.05
C LYS A 54 9.99 10.38 20.32
N PHE A 55 10.61 9.32 19.78
CA PHE A 55 9.83 8.24 19.18
C PHE A 55 9.13 7.46 20.28
N HIS A 56 7.80 7.42 20.22
CA HIS A 56 7.03 6.49 21.02
C HIS A 56 6.66 5.26 20.19
N CYS A 57 6.27 4.19 20.86
CA CYS A 57 5.79 3.00 20.16
C CYS A 57 4.45 3.29 19.46
N ASP A 58 3.68 4.25 19.98
CA ASP A 58 2.33 4.52 19.52
C ASP A 58 2.30 5.06 18.09
N GLU A 59 2.94 6.20 17.82
CA GLU A 59 2.96 6.78 16.49
C GLU A 59 3.78 5.92 15.51
N ALA A 60 4.84 5.27 15.99
CA ALA A 60 5.65 4.37 15.17
C ALA A 60 4.81 3.18 14.67
N PHE A 61 4.05 2.54 15.55
CA PHE A 61 3.23 1.38 15.20
C PHE A 61 2.01 1.78 14.37
N ALA A 62 1.37 2.91 14.68
CA ALA A 62 0.30 3.48 13.88
C ALA A 62 0.75 3.77 12.43
N CYS A 63 1.92 4.41 12.26
CA CYS A 63 2.51 4.66 10.95
C CYS A 63 2.85 3.35 10.22
N PHE A 64 3.36 2.34 10.93
CA PHE A 64 3.62 1.02 10.36
C PHE A 64 2.35 0.38 9.80
N ILE A 65 1.25 0.37 10.57
CA ILE A 65 -0.03 -0.19 10.11
C ILE A 65 -0.49 0.52 8.84
N LEU A 66 -0.52 1.85 8.83
CA LEU A 66 -0.92 2.64 7.67
C LEU A 66 -0.06 2.30 6.45
N LYS A 67 1.27 2.27 6.64
CA LYS A 67 2.24 1.96 5.58
C LYS A 67 2.14 0.56 5.00
N ARG A 68 1.55 -0.38 5.73
CA ARG A 68 1.27 -1.72 5.21
C ARG A 68 0.09 -1.77 4.25
N LEU A 69 -0.85 -0.83 4.37
CA LEU A 69 -2.02 -0.76 3.50
C LEU A 69 -1.65 -0.19 2.13
N ASN A 70 -2.13 -0.82 1.06
CA ASN A 70 -1.91 -0.40 -0.32
C ASN A 70 -2.25 1.09 -0.55
N GLN A 71 -3.32 1.58 0.10
CA GLN A 71 -3.79 2.96 -0.03
C GLN A 71 -2.78 4.01 0.49
N PHE A 72 -2.04 3.72 1.55
CA PHE A 72 -1.12 4.68 2.20
C PHE A 72 0.35 4.29 2.08
N ARG A 73 0.67 3.15 1.44
CA ARG A 73 2.02 2.60 1.30
C ARG A 73 3.05 3.65 0.92
N ASP A 74 2.75 4.45 -0.09
CA ASP A 74 3.69 5.43 -0.63
C ASP A 74 3.67 6.77 0.12
N TYR A 75 2.71 7.02 1.03
CA TYR A 75 2.51 8.34 1.63
C TYR A 75 3.76 8.85 2.36
N LYS A 76 4.16 10.10 2.16
CA LYS A 76 5.32 10.66 2.87
C LYS A 76 5.04 10.84 4.35
N LEU A 77 5.98 10.43 5.21
CA LEU A 77 5.89 10.68 6.65
C LEU A 77 6.49 12.06 6.95
N ILE A 78 5.71 12.93 7.58
CA ILE A 78 6.10 14.28 8.00
C ILE A 78 6.06 14.31 9.52
N ARG A 79 7.19 14.64 10.15
CA ARG A 79 7.30 14.79 11.60
C ARG A 79 7.36 16.28 11.94
N THR A 80 6.34 16.80 12.61
CA THR A 80 6.23 18.22 12.98
C THR A 80 5.11 18.41 14.01
N ARG A 81 5.17 19.50 14.78
CA ARG A 81 4.05 20.01 15.58
C ARG A 81 3.42 21.28 15.03
N ASP A 82 3.94 21.81 13.92
CA ASP A 82 3.42 23.01 13.29
C ASP A 82 2.00 22.74 12.73
N PRO A 83 0.94 23.40 13.26
CA PRO A 83 -0.42 23.22 12.79
C PRO A 83 -0.59 23.55 11.30
N ALA A 84 0.17 24.51 10.77
CA ALA A 84 0.07 24.88 9.36
C ALA A 84 0.50 23.72 8.46
N VAL A 85 1.60 23.04 8.80
CA VAL A 85 2.09 21.86 8.06
C VAL A 85 1.17 20.66 8.29
N LEU A 86 0.75 20.43 9.53
CA LEU A 86 -0.18 19.34 9.88
C LEU A 86 -1.49 19.44 9.10
N ASN A 87 -2.03 20.64 8.91
CA ASN A 87 -3.25 20.85 8.14
C ASN A 87 -3.13 20.50 6.65
N THR A 88 -1.90 20.45 6.11
CA THR A 88 -1.66 19.95 4.74
C THR A 88 -1.61 18.43 4.64
N CYS A 89 -1.53 17.73 5.78
CA CYS A 89 -1.42 16.27 5.81
C CYS A 89 -2.78 15.58 5.59
N ASP A 90 -2.76 14.50 4.81
CA ASP A 90 -3.95 13.69 4.53
C ASP A 90 -4.38 12.87 5.75
N VAL A 91 -3.41 12.35 6.50
CA VAL A 91 -3.61 11.60 7.75
C VAL A 91 -2.77 12.24 8.85
N ILE A 92 -3.32 12.37 10.05
CA ILE A 92 -2.57 12.84 11.22
C ILE A 92 -2.71 11.85 12.36
N VAL A 93 -1.59 11.54 13.01
CA VAL A 93 -1.48 10.53 14.07
C VAL A 93 -0.68 11.08 15.24
N ASP A 94 -1.18 10.88 16.45
CA ASP A 94 -0.50 11.20 17.71
C ASP A 94 -0.12 12.68 17.90
N VAL A 95 -0.82 13.57 17.19
CA VAL A 95 -0.64 15.02 17.27
C VAL A 95 -1.87 15.74 16.74
N GLY A 96 -2.07 16.98 17.18
CA GLY A 96 -3.11 17.88 16.67
C GLY A 96 -4.38 17.94 17.51
N GLY A 97 -4.49 17.17 18.59
CA GLY A 97 -5.54 17.27 19.60
C GLY A 97 -6.93 16.86 19.11
N VAL A 98 -7.03 16.07 18.05
CA VAL A 98 -8.32 15.70 17.45
C VAL A 98 -8.37 14.22 17.08
N TYR A 99 -9.44 13.55 17.52
CA TYR A 99 -9.91 12.30 16.93
C TYR A 99 -11.11 12.55 16.01
N ASN A 100 -10.97 12.21 14.73
CA ASN A 100 -12.04 12.22 13.75
C ASN A 100 -11.69 11.30 12.57
N HIS A 101 -12.37 10.15 12.47
CA HIS A 101 -12.08 9.16 11.43
C HIS A 101 -12.36 9.69 10.01
N SER A 102 -13.46 10.41 9.80
CA SER A 102 -13.80 10.98 8.47
C SER A 102 -12.74 11.94 7.95
N LYS A 103 -12.09 12.69 8.85
CA LYS A 103 -10.96 13.59 8.55
C LYS A 103 -9.59 12.92 8.71
N LYS A 104 -9.54 11.62 9.02
CA LYS A 104 -8.32 10.84 9.29
C LYS A 104 -7.39 11.51 10.30
N ARG A 105 -7.96 11.96 11.42
CA ARG A 105 -7.23 12.52 12.57
C ARG A 105 -7.32 11.53 13.72
N TYR A 106 -6.19 11.10 14.25
CA TYR A 106 -6.07 10.01 15.22
C TYR A 106 -5.12 10.42 16.35
N ASP A 107 -5.55 11.40 17.14
CA ASP A 107 -4.87 11.80 18.36
C ASP A 107 -5.77 11.47 19.57
N HIS A 108 -5.17 11.03 20.67
CA HIS A 108 -5.82 10.62 21.89
C HIS A 108 -5.48 11.48 23.11
N HIS A 109 -4.63 12.51 22.95
CA HIS A 109 -4.14 13.36 24.05
C HIS A 109 -5.18 14.31 24.66
N GLN A 110 -6.43 14.30 24.19
CA GLN A 110 -7.48 15.16 24.76
C GLN A 110 -7.90 14.63 26.12
N ILE A 111 -8.21 15.53 27.06
CA ILE A 111 -8.60 15.15 28.43
C ILE A 111 -9.91 14.36 28.41
N GLU A 112 -10.79 14.72 27.49
CA GLU A 112 -12.14 14.23 27.28
C GLU A 112 -12.16 12.96 26.41
N PHE A 113 -10.99 12.55 25.89
CA PHE A 113 -10.88 11.37 25.05
C PHE A 113 -11.18 10.10 25.87
N ASN A 114 -12.25 9.41 25.51
CA ASN A 114 -12.71 8.22 26.20
C ASN A 114 -13.10 7.08 25.24
N GLU A 115 -12.61 7.11 24.00
CA GLU A 115 -12.93 6.09 23.01
C GLU A 115 -12.22 4.77 23.32
N THR A 116 -12.96 3.68 23.17
CA THR A 116 -12.53 2.29 23.35
C THR A 116 -12.91 1.48 22.12
N MET A 117 -12.47 0.21 22.02
CA MET A 117 -12.96 -0.65 20.93
C MET A 117 -14.47 -0.84 21.01
N GLN A 118 -15.02 -0.81 22.23
CA GLN A 118 -16.45 -0.98 22.49
C GLN A 118 -17.25 0.25 22.05
N THR A 119 -16.80 1.46 22.40
CA THR A 119 -17.50 2.71 21.98
C THR A 119 -17.50 2.86 20.46
N LEU A 120 -16.47 2.38 19.79
CA LEU A 120 -16.37 2.34 18.33
C LEU A 120 -17.09 1.14 17.68
N GLY A 121 -17.69 0.24 18.46
CA GLY A 121 -18.42 -0.92 17.96
C GLY A 121 -17.56 -1.96 17.24
N VAL A 122 -16.26 -2.01 17.54
CA VAL A 122 -15.29 -2.90 16.86
C VAL A 122 -15.13 -4.22 17.62
N LEU A 123 -14.87 -4.15 18.93
CA LEU A 123 -14.67 -5.28 19.85
C LEU A 123 -15.13 -4.91 21.25
N ASP A 124 -15.47 -5.90 22.08
CA ASP A 124 -15.94 -5.68 23.46
C ASP A 124 -14.78 -5.46 24.45
N PHE A 125 -13.91 -4.48 24.16
CA PHE A 125 -12.82 -4.07 25.05
C PHE A 125 -13.01 -2.62 25.50
N ASN A 126 -13.03 -2.43 26.81
CA ASN A 126 -13.24 -1.12 27.45
C ASN A 126 -11.93 -0.40 27.84
N THR A 127 -10.84 -0.69 27.13
CA THR A 127 -9.57 0.01 27.31
C THR A 127 -9.53 1.24 26.42
N ARG A 128 -9.17 2.40 26.98
CA ARG A 128 -8.98 3.63 26.22
C ARG A 128 -7.91 3.44 25.13
N LEU A 129 -8.23 3.90 23.92
CA LEU A 129 -7.37 3.71 22.76
C LEU A 129 -6.21 4.70 22.73
N SER A 130 -5.05 4.22 22.30
CA SER A 130 -3.94 5.05 21.84
C SER A 130 -4.13 5.42 20.36
N SER A 131 -3.24 6.24 19.79
CA SER A 131 -3.27 6.57 18.37
C SER A 131 -3.16 5.32 17.49
N ALA A 132 -2.29 4.37 17.83
CA ALA A 132 -2.22 3.07 17.15
C ALA A 132 -3.48 2.22 17.37
N GLY A 133 -4.07 2.28 18.57
CA GLY A 133 -5.35 1.64 18.87
C GLY A 133 -6.47 2.14 17.96
N LEU A 134 -6.56 3.46 17.73
CA LEU A 134 -7.51 4.08 16.82
C LEU A 134 -7.27 3.66 15.37
N ILE A 135 -6.01 3.67 14.91
CA ILE A 135 -5.67 3.18 13.57
C ILE A 135 -6.07 1.71 13.42
N TYR A 136 -5.79 0.85 14.41
CA TYR A 136 -6.17 -0.55 14.35
C TYR A 136 -7.69 -0.75 14.39
N ALA A 137 -8.42 0.01 15.20
CA ALA A 137 -9.88 -0.06 15.26
C ALA A 137 -10.53 0.15 13.88
N HIS A 138 -10.00 1.11 13.11
CA HIS A 138 -10.53 1.48 11.80
C HIS A 138 -9.99 0.66 10.64
N TYR A 139 -8.70 0.31 10.67
CA TYR A 139 -8.02 -0.30 9.52
C TYR A 139 -7.52 -1.73 9.80
N GLY A 140 -7.64 -2.25 11.01
CA GLY A 140 -7.07 -3.54 11.42
C GLY A 140 -7.61 -4.72 10.62
N LYS A 141 -8.92 -4.74 10.32
CA LYS A 141 -9.52 -5.77 9.46
C LYS A 141 -8.96 -5.72 8.03
N GLN A 142 -8.82 -4.52 7.46
CA GLN A 142 -8.24 -4.32 6.14
C GLN A 142 -6.76 -4.74 6.12
N LEU A 143 -5.99 -4.38 7.16
CA LEU A 143 -4.60 -4.78 7.31
C LEU A 143 -4.45 -6.30 7.29
N ILE A 144 -5.26 -7.00 8.09
CA ILE A 144 -5.23 -8.47 8.16
C ILE A 144 -5.54 -9.06 6.79
N ALA A 145 -6.59 -8.58 6.12
CA ALA A 145 -6.94 -9.05 4.78
C ALA A 145 -5.78 -8.85 3.77
N GLU A 146 -5.19 -7.66 3.72
CA GLU A 146 -4.08 -7.38 2.78
C GLU A 146 -2.83 -8.19 3.11
N VAL A 147 -2.46 -8.35 4.38
CA VAL A 147 -1.30 -9.15 4.78
C VAL A 147 -1.52 -10.62 4.47
N SER A 148 -2.69 -11.17 4.81
CA SER A 148 -3.03 -12.57 4.51
C SER A 148 -3.07 -12.85 3.01
N SER A 149 -3.65 -11.94 2.20
CA SER A 149 -3.64 -12.09 0.75
C SER A 149 -2.23 -12.01 0.17
N ASN A 150 -1.37 -11.10 0.65
CA ASN A 150 0.01 -10.99 0.18
C ASN A 150 0.85 -12.23 0.52
N VAL A 151 0.55 -12.93 1.62
CA VAL A 151 1.21 -14.20 1.99
C VAL A 151 0.79 -15.33 1.04
N LEU A 152 -0.47 -15.34 0.58
CA LEU A 152 -0.97 -16.33 -0.39
C LEU A 152 -0.43 -16.14 -1.82
N PHE A 153 0.12 -14.95 -2.14
CA PHE A 153 0.66 -14.61 -3.46
C PHE A 153 2.18 -14.41 -3.50
N LEU A 154 2.92 -14.78 -2.45
CA LEU A 154 4.36 -14.95 -2.61
C LEU A 154 4.58 -16.09 -3.61
N PRO A 155 5.35 -15.91 -4.70
CA PRO A 155 5.89 -17.02 -5.47
C PRO A 155 7.00 -17.66 -4.62
N CYS A 156 6.64 -18.21 -3.46
CA CYS A 156 7.41 -19.27 -2.87
C CYS A 156 7.21 -20.44 -3.83
N PHE A 157 8.27 -20.77 -4.57
CA PHE A 157 8.48 -22.03 -5.27
C PHE A 157 7.23 -22.91 -5.37
N THR A 158 6.69 -23.06 -6.58
CA THR A 158 5.97 -24.27 -6.95
C THR A 158 6.93 -25.44 -6.74
N ILE A 159 7.05 -25.91 -5.50
CA ILE A 159 7.42 -27.28 -5.22
C ILE A 159 6.28 -28.06 -5.83
N CYS A 160 6.60 -28.68 -6.96
CA CYS A 160 5.85 -29.73 -7.58
C CYS A 160 5.38 -30.70 -6.49
N VAL A 161 4.12 -30.58 -6.08
CA VAL A 161 3.40 -31.68 -5.44
C VAL A 161 2.47 -32.23 -6.51
N THR A 162 3.04 -32.80 -7.56
CA THR A 162 2.40 -33.91 -8.24
C THR A 162 2.67 -35.14 -7.39
N THR A 163 1.78 -35.49 -6.47
CA THR A 163 1.69 -36.88 -6.04
C THR A 163 0.97 -37.64 -7.14
N SER A 164 1.74 -38.18 -8.08
CA SER A 164 1.33 -39.38 -8.80
C SER A 164 1.84 -40.58 -8.02
N ALA A 165 0.91 -41.34 -7.46
CA ALA A 165 1.02 -42.77 -7.23
C ALA A 165 -0.36 -43.36 -7.54
#